data_AF-A0A7Y6BTI9-F1
#
_entry.id   AF-A0A7Y6BTI9-F1
#
_cell.length_a   1.000
_cell.length_b   1.000
_cell.length_c   1.000
_cell.angle_alpha   90.00
_cell.angle_beta   90.00
_cell.angle_gamma   90.00
#
_symmetry.space_group_name_H-M   'P 1'
#
loop_
_entity.id
_entity.type
_entity.pdbx_description
1 polymer ?
#
loop_
_entity_poly.entity_id
_entity_poly.type
_entity_poly.pdbx_seq_one_letter_code
_entity_poly.pdbx_strand_id
1 'polypeptide(L)'
;MKPKFKSKMYKKMIVGLTVLTVVATSFATELKFSDVPSNYWAKDTIAWGVDQNIIQGYQDNTFKPDQNVTEAEFITMFINAFEGVQETTNTYWASGYYEFAKKHNWAVNGYNDKKAASTKINRTRVAEIVTGAVGVNYSGEDAIRYMLTQGLAEGRGSTPSVSGFQGSSLLKRSEAVQFIKNLIDKGVTDVKDRPTTPSDPSDIPALPGDETPASGEVILKELKKADASPDVARAIGYMPQDKASEKYVKEFLNNVNFKGGSVTVVVPKNIPSGYKVSLSGVDGTAYSHKVTGGETFTFKVDDAFSISMFVGTTAKQSTTISSKGEVIWGAKHS
;
A
#
# COMPACT_ATOMS: atom_id res chain seq x y z
N MET A 1 -28.30 -26.08 -5.11
CA MET A 1 -28.45 -25.55 -6.49
C MET A 1 -27.14 -24.85 -6.84
N LYS A 2 -26.22 -25.53 -7.56
CA LYS A 2 -24.88 -25.00 -7.90
C LYS A 2 -24.96 -24.29 -9.25
N PRO A 3 -24.45 -23.06 -9.42
CA PRO A 3 -24.49 -22.39 -10.72
C PRO A 3 -23.43 -22.97 -11.65
N LYS A 4 -23.87 -23.37 -12.85
CA LYS A 4 -23.02 -23.88 -13.93
C LYS A 4 -22.39 -22.70 -14.67
N PHE A 5 -21.07 -22.60 -14.66
CA PHE A 5 -20.32 -21.71 -15.56
C PHE A 5 -20.55 -22.12 -17.01
N LYS A 6 -21.03 -21.21 -17.85
CA LYS A 6 -21.16 -21.39 -19.30
C LYS A 6 -19.89 -20.86 -19.98
N SER A 7 -19.00 -21.73 -20.44
CA SER A 7 -17.91 -21.34 -21.34
C SER A 7 -18.44 -21.17 -22.77
N LYS A 8 -18.13 -20.03 -23.41
CA LYS A 8 -18.35 -19.84 -24.86
C LYS A 8 -17.20 -20.53 -25.60
N MET A 9 -17.45 -21.74 -26.09
CA MET A 9 -16.50 -22.51 -26.90
C MET A 9 -16.70 -22.20 -28.39
N TYR A 10 -15.70 -21.56 -29.01
CA TYR A 10 -15.68 -21.34 -30.46
C TYR A 10 -15.44 -22.67 -31.20
N LYS A 11 -16.43 -23.08 -32.00
CA LYS A 11 -16.36 -24.25 -32.89
C LYS A 11 -15.60 -23.87 -34.17
N LYS A 12 -14.55 -24.63 -34.49
CA LYS A 12 -14.36 -25.37 -35.76
C LYS A 12 -12.91 -25.82 -35.88
N MET A 13 -12.66 -27.13 -35.77
CA MET A 13 -11.70 -27.85 -36.61
C MET A 13 -11.98 -29.36 -36.46
N ILE A 14 -12.32 -29.99 -37.58
CA ILE A 14 -12.43 -31.44 -37.73
C ILE A 14 -11.01 -31.94 -38.02
N VAL A 15 -10.45 -32.77 -37.16
CA VAL A 15 -9.23 -33.55 -37.42
C VAL A 15 -9.54 -35.00 -37.08
N GLY A 16 -9.16 -35.91 -37.99
CA GLY A 16 -9.50 -37.32 -37.99
C GLY A 16 -9.07 -38.08 -36.74
N LEU A 17 -9.90 -39.04 -36.37
CA LEU A 17 -9.81 -39.88 -35.19
C LEU A 17 -8.75 -40.99 -35.39
N THR A 18 -7.60 -40.88 -34.72
CA THR A 18 -6.74 -42.02 -34.39
C THR A 18 -6.66 -42.13 -32.86
N VAL A 19 -7.28 -43.17 -32.31
CA VAL A 19 -7.25 -43.45 -30.86
C VAL A 19 -5.96 -44.21 -30.55
N LEU A 20 -4.96 -43.50 -30.05
CA LEU A 20 -3.80 -44.08 -29.36
C LEU A 20 -4.02 -43.86 -27.86
N THR A 21 -4.39 -44.91 -27.12
CA THR A 21 -4.53 -44.84 -25.66
C THR A 21 -3.16 -44.79 -25.01
N VAL A 22 -2.63 -43.58 -24.81
CA VAL A 22 -1.52 -43.35 -23.88
C VAL A 22 -2.13 -43.28 -22.48
N VAL A 23 -1.86 -44.28 -21.64
CA VAL A 23 -2.10 -44.16 -20.20
C VAL A 23 -1.04 -43.21 -19.66
N ALA A 24 -1.34 -41.92 -19.66
CA ALA A 24 -0.50 -40.92 -19.01
C ALA A 24 -0.66 -41.07 -17.50
N THR A 25 0.24 -41.82 -16.87
CA THR A 25 0.45 -41.72 -15.43
C THR A 25 1.01 -40.33 -15.15
N SER A 26 0.15 -39.40 -14.76
CA SER A 26 0.55 -38.09 -14.27
C SER A 26 1.24 -38.25 -12.92
N PHE A 27 2.56 -38.41 -12.91
CA PHE A 27 3.33 -38.08 -11.73
C PHE A 27 3.26 -36.56 -11.58
N ALA A 28 2.46 -36.09 -10.62
CA ALA A 28 2.56 -34.70 -10.17
C ALA A 28 3.93 -34.55 -9.52
N THR A 29 4.93 -34.13 -10.32
CA THR A 29 6.18 -33.62 -9.78
C THR A 29 5.80 -32.42 -8.92
N GLU A 30 5.89 -32.60 -7.59
CA GLU A 30 5.87 -31.48 -6.64
C GLU A 30 7.00 -30.54 -7.08
N LEU A 31 6.66 -29.40 -7.68
CA LEU A 31 7.63 -28.40 -8.09
C LEU A 31 8.38 -27.91 -6.84
N LYS A 32 9.61 -28.41 -6.68
CA LYS A 32 10.50 -28.06 -5.57
C LYS A 32 11.55 -27.08 -6.07
N PHE A 33 11.42 -25.83 -5.66
CA PHE A 33 12.49 -24.86 -5.79
C PHE A 33 13.55 -25.12 -4.71
N SER A 34 14.82 -25.10 -5.11
CA SER A 34 15.93 -25.40 -4.20
C SER A 34 16.10 -24.38 -3.07
N ASP A 35 15.60 -23.16 -3.28
CA ASP A 35 15.65 -22.02 -2.35
C ASP A 35 14.30 -21.71 -1.67
N VAL A 36 13.34 -22.64 -1.73
CA VAL A 36 12.08 -22.56 -0.98
C VAL A 36 11.98 -23.76 -0.02
N PRO A 37 12.47 -23.62 1.22
CA PRO A 37 12.35 -24.66 2.25
C PRO A 37 10.90 -25.09 2.50
N SER A 38 10.71 -26.31 3.00
CA SER A 38 9.37 -26.86 3.30
C SER A 38 8.60 -26.06 4.37
N ASN A 39 9.30 -25.31 5.21
CA ASN A 39 8.73 -24.43 6.24
C ASN A 39 8.70 -22.95 5.82
N TYR A 40 8.98 -22.62 4.55
CA TYR A 40 8.89 -21.25 4.07
C TYR A 40 7.43 -20.77 4.10
N TRP A 41 7.19 -19.60 4.70
CA TRP A 41 5.83 -19.10 4.97
C TRP A 41 4.95 -19.00 3.70
N ALA A 42 5.54 -18.71 2.54
CA ALA A 42 4.83 -18.60 1.27
C ALA A 42 4.93 -19.86 0.41
N LYS A 43 5.39 -21.01 0.94
CA LYS A 43 5.58 -22.24 0.15
C LYS A 43 4.31 -22.59 -0.64
N ASP A 44 3.17 -22.64 0.04
CA ASP A 44 1.90 -23.03 -0.57
C ASP A 44 1.39 -21.99 -1.57
N THR A 45 1.60 -20.70 -1.26
CA THR A 45 1.29 -19.59 -2.18
C THR A 45 2.15 -19.63 -3.44
N ILE A 46 3.43 -19.97 -3.32
CA ILE A 46 4.33 -20.14 -4.46
C ILE A 46 3.88 -21.34 -5.29
N ALA A 47 3.60 -22.48 -4.66
CA ALA A 47 3.10 -23.68 -5.36
C ALA A 47 1.80 -23.37 -6.12
N TRP A 48 0.84 -22.71 -5.46
CA TRP A 48 -0.38 -22.24 -6.09
C TRP A 48 -0.11 -21.34 -7.31
N GLY A 49 0.81 -20.38 -7.18
CA GLY A 49 1.15 -19.47 -8.27
C GLY A 49 1.75 -20.19 -9.49
N VAL A 50 2.50 -21.27 -9.27
CA VAL A 50 3.04 -22.10 -10.38
C VAL A 50 1.91 -22.93 -11.00
N ASP A 51 1.07 -23.56 -10.19
CA ASP A 51 -0.06 -24.37 -10.66
C ASP A 51 -1.06 -23.55 -11.49
N GLN A 52 -1.23 -22.26 -11.16
CA GLN A 52 -2.06 -21.32 -11.91
C GLN A 52 -1.35 -20.68 -13.11
N ASN A 53 -0.09 -21.04 -13.43
CA ASN A 53 0.74 -20.41 -14.45
C ASN A 53 0.94 -18.88 -14.27
N ILE A 54 0.83 -18.40 -13.03
CA ILE A 54 1.03 -16.99 -12.67
C ILE A 54 2.52 -16.66 -12.63
N ILE A 55 3.30 -17.58 -12.07
CA ILE A 55 4.74 -17.48 -11.88
C ILE A 55 5.45 -18.70 -12.44
N GLN A 56 6.73 -18.49 -12.74
CA GLN A 56 7.69 -19.54 -13.06
C GLN A 56 8.96 -19.31 -12.25
N GLY A 57 9.66 -20.40 -11.96
CA GLY A 57 11.03 -20.35 -11.42
C GLY A 57 12.07 -20.07 -12.51
N TYR A 58 13.31 -20.03 -12.09
CA TYR A 58 14.47 -19.83 -12.95
C TYR A 58 15.02 -21.17 -13.44
N GLN A 59 15.83 -21.13 -14.50
CA GLN A 59 16.46 -22.32 -15.10
C GLN A 59 17.40 -23.07 -14.14
N ASP A 60 17.88 -22.41 -13.09
CA ASP A 60 18.71 -22.97 -12.03
C ASP A 60 17.89 -23.67 -10.92
N ASN A 61 16.60 -23.92 -11.16
CA ASN A 61 15.65 -24.50 -10.20
C ASN A 61 15.44 -23.66 -8.93
N THR A 62 15.66 -22.34 -9.00
CA THR A 62 15.33 -21.39 -7.92
C THR A 62 14.05 -20.63 -8.19
N PHE A 63 13.43 -20.07 -7.13
CA PHE A 63 12.33 -19.12 -7.24
C PHE A 63 12.73 -17.69 -6.85
N LYS A 64 13.74 -17.53 -6.01
CA LYS A 64 14.24 -16.27 -5.42
C LYS A 64 13.16 -15.55 -4.62
N PRO A 65 12.58 -16.19 -3.59
CA PRO A 65 11.40 -15.68 -2.88
C PRO A 65 11.64 -14.33 -2.20
N ASP A 66 12.86 -14.06 -1.75
CA ASP A 66 13.27 -12.82 -1.08
C ASP A 66 13.79 -11.73 -2.02
N GLN A 67 13.92 -12.02 -3.32
CA GLN A 67 14.36 -11.03 -4.28
C GLN A 67 13.26 -9.99 -4.51
N ASN A 68 13.61 -8.70 -4.43
CA ASN A 68 12.68 -7.63 -4.78
C ASN A 68 12.33 -7.69 -6.27
N VAL A 69 11.07 -7.49 -6.61
CA VAL A 69 10.59 -7.52 -8.01
C VAL A 69 10.60 -6.14 -8.66
N THR A 70 10.77 -6.11 -9.97
CA THR A 70 10.61 -4.89 -10.77
C THR A 70 9.13 -4.59 -11.07
N GLU A 71 8.82 -3.39 -11.56
CA GLU A 71 7.47 -3.07 -12.06
C GLU A 71 7.05 -4.05 -13.18
N ALA A 72 7.97 -4.39 -14.09
CA ALA A 72 7.72 -5.34 -15.17
C ALA A 72 7.43 -6.77 -14.67
N GLU A 73 8.19 -7.23 -13.68
CA GLU A 73 7.95 -8.54 -13.06
C GLU A 73 6.59 -8.56 -12.34
N PHE A 74 6.28 -7.51 -11.57
CA PHE A 74 5.01 -7.41 -10.87
C PHE A 74 3.82 -7.38 -11.83
N ILE A 75 3.83 -6.51 -12.85
CA ILE A 75 2.70 -6.39 -13.78
C ILE A 75 2.47 -7.68 -14.58
N THR A 76 3.54 -8.42 -14.89
CA THR A 76 3.45 -9.72 -15.55
C THR A 76 2.74 -10.74 -14.67
N MET A 77 3.16 -10.88 -13.41
CA MET A 77 2.50 -11.79 -12.46
C MET A 77 1.04 -11.38 -12.25
N PHE A 78 0.78 -10.09 -12.09
CA PHE A 78 -0.57 -9.57 -11.88
C PHE A 78 -1.49 -9.90 -13.06
N ILE A 79 -1.10 -9.56 -14.29
CA ILE A 79 -1.91 -9.83 -15.48
C ILE A 79 -2.07 -11.34 -15.72
N ASN A 80 -1.03 -12.15 -15.53
CA ASN A 80 -1.13 -13.60 -15.68
C ASN A 80 -2.22 -14.20 -14.77
N ALA A 81 -2.41 -13.64 -13.58
CA ALA A 81 -3.40 -14.12 -12.62
C ALA A 81 -4.85 -13.88 -13.01
N PHE A 82 -5.12 -12.86 -13.84
CA PHE A 82 -6.49 -12.48 -14.21
C PHE A 82 -6.80 -12.72 -15.69
N GLU A 83 -5.80 -12.56 -16.56
CA GLU A 83 -5.97 -12.53 -18.03
C GLU A 83 -5.07 -13.53 -18.75
N GLY A 84 -4.12 -14.14 -18.04
CA GLY A 84 -3.13 -15.04 -18.61
C GLY A 84 -1.99 -14.32 -19.35
N VAL A 85 -1.16 -15.11 -20.00
CA VAL A 85 0.08 -14.67 -20.67
C VAL A 85 -0.23 -13.72 -21.82
N GLN A 86 0.46 -12.59 -21.84
CA GLN A 86 0.39 -11.61 -22.93
C GLN A 86 1.57 -11.80 -23.89
N GLU A 87 1.28 -11.78 -25.20
CA GLU A 87 2.29 -11.92 -26.25
C GLU A 87 3.24 -10.71 -26.30
N THR A 88 4.52 -10.97 -26.51
CA THR A 88 5.51 -9.91 -26.72
C THR A 88 5.26 -9.22 -28.07
N THR A 89 5.04 -7.91 -28.03
CA THR A 89 4.67 -7.07 -29.19
C THR A 89 5.85 -6.28 -29.79
N ASN A 90 6.98 -6.19 -29.08
CA ASN A 90 8.21 -5.57 -29.57
C ASN A 90 9.46 -6.22 -28.94
N THR A 91 10.64 -5.61 -29.02
CA THR A 91 11.88 -6.22 -28.52
C THR A 91 11.97 -6.33 -26.99
N TYR A 92 11.04 -5.74 -26.25
CA TYR A 92 11.00 -5.80 -24.79
C TYR A 92 10.05 -6.91 -24.32
N TRP A 93 10.56 -7.85 -23.52
CA TRP A 93 9.84 -9.05 -23.10
C TRP A 93 8.47 -8.79 -22.43
N ALA A 94 8.34 -7.68 -21.69
CA ALA A 94 7.09 -7.33 -21.00
C ALA A 94 6.15 -6.44 -21.84
N SER A 95 6.42 -6.22 -23.14
CA SER A 95 5.72 -5.19 -23.91
C SER A 95 4.21 -5.44 -24.04
N GLY A 96 3.78 -6.69 -24.24
CA GLY A 96 2.35 -7.04 -24.30
C GLY A 96 1.62 -6.73 -22.99
N TYR A 97 2.26 -6.99 -21.85
CA TYR A 97 1.73 -6.66 -20.52
C TYR A 97 1.58 -5.16 -20.33
N TYR A 98 2.55 -4.37 -20.79
CA TYR A 98 2.47 -2.91 -20.71
C TYR A 98 1.43 -2.35 -21.68
N GLU A 99 1.28 -2.91 -22.88
CA GLU A 99 0.21 -2.54 -23.82
C GLU A 99 -1.17 -2.83 -23.24
N PHE A 100 -1.34 -4.01 -22.61
CA PHE A 100 -2.55 -4.37 -21.88
C PHE A 100 -2.83 -3.35 -20.78
N ALA A 101 -1.89 -3.14 -19.86
CA ALA A 101 -2.05 -2.18 -18.76
C ALA A 101 -2.34 -0.75 -19.26
N LYS A 102 -1.72 -0.35 -20.37
CA LYS A 102 -1.93 0.97 -20.98
C LYS A 102 -3.33 1.12 -21.58
N LYS A 103 -3.83 0.09 -22.26
CA LYS A 103 -5.20 0.04 -22.80
C LYS A 103 -6.25 0.23 -21.70
N HIS A 104 -6.01 -0.37 -20.54
CA HIS A 104 -6.89 -0.25 -19.36
C HIS A 104 -6.59 0.99 -18.49
N ASN A 105 -5.72 1.91 -18.96
CA ASN A 105 -5.34 3.14 -18.26
C ASN A 105 -4.76 2.92 -16.84
N TRP A 106 -4.16 1.75 -16.58
CA TRP A 106 -3.56 1.43 -15.29
C TRP A 106 -2.31 2.28 -15.02
N ALA A 107 -2.04 2.47 -13.74
CA ALA A 107 -0.91 3.27 -13.27
C ALA A 107 0.42 2.52 -13.45
N VAL A 108 0.90 2.40 -14.69
CA VAL A 108 2.21 1.82 -15.03
C VAL A 108 3.12 2.88 -15.65
N ASN A 109 4.38 2.91 -15.23
CA ASN A 109 5.38 3.85 -15.74
C ASN A 109 6.23 3.22 -16.85
N GLY A 110 6.39 1.89 -16.82
CA GLY A 110 7.28 1.15 -17.70
C GLY A 110 6.86 1.09 -19.17
N TYR A 111 5.63 1.46 -19.51
CA TYR A 111 5.15 1.48 -20.90
C TYR A 111 5.98 2.43 -21.78
N ASN A 112 6.30 3.62 -21.27
CA ASN A 112 7.09 4.63 -21.99
C ASN A 112 8.56 4.68 -21.53
N ASP A 113 8.91 4.00 -20.44
CA ASP A 113 10.24 4.09 -19.82
C ASP A 113 10.76 2.70 -19.40
N LYS A 114 11.69 2.14 -20.19
CA LYS A 114 12.33 0.85 -19.89
C LYS A 114 13.11 0.86 -18.57
N LYS A 115 13.61 2.02 -18.13
CA LYS A 115 14.30 2.15 -16.84
C LYS A 115 13.30 2.04 -15.70
N ALA A 116 12.15 2.72 -15.80
CA ALA A 116 11.07 2.55 -14.84
C ALA A 116 10.59 1.09 -14.80
N ALA A 117 10.42 0.45 -15.95
CA ALA A 117 10.00 -0.95 -16.05
C ALA A 117 10.95 -1.91 -15.32
N SER A 118 12.24 -1.62 -15.34
CA SER A 118 13.30 -2.43 -14.71
C SER A 118 13.62 -2.01 -13.26
N THR A 119 12.95 -0.99 -12.74
CA THR A 119 13.16 -0.50 -11.37
C THR A 119 12.37 -1.35 -10.38
N LYS A 120 12.95 -1.59 -9.19
CA LYS A 120 12.28 -2.32 -8.11
C LYS A 120 11.05 -1.57 -7.64
N ILE A 121 9.90 -2.24 -7.58
CA ILE A 121 8.62 -1.63 -7.24
C ILE A 121 8.44 -1.60 -5.71
N ASN A 122 7.87 -0.51 -5.21
CA ASN A 122 7.44 -0.40 -3.81
C ASN A 122 5.95 -0.73 -3.66
N ARG A 123 5.53 -0.96 -2.42
CA ARG A 123 4.16 -1.37 -2.10
C ARG A 123 3.13 -0.26 -2.39
N THR A 124 3.49 1.02 -2.31
CA THR A 124 2.60 2.12 -2.75
C THR A 124 2.27 2.00 -4.22
N ARG A 125 3.27 1.75 -5.08
CA ARG A 125 3.04 1.66 -6.52
C ARG A 125 2.22 0.44 -6.90
N VAL A 126 2.40 -0.67 -6.18
CA VAL A 126 1.53 -1.84 -6.26
C VAL A 126 0.08 -1.46 -5.97
N ALA A 127 -0.17 -0.71 -4.90
CA ALA A 127 -1.53 -0.28 -4.55
C ALA A 127 -2.17 0.56 -5.66
N GLU A 128 -1.44 1.48 -6.29
CA GLU A 128 -1.95 2.30 -7.40
C GLU A 128 -2.30 1.47 -8.64
N ILE A 129 -1.49 0.44 -8.97
CA ILE A 129 -1.80 -0.49 -10.06
C ILE A 129 -3.06 -1.30 -9.73
N VAL A 130 -3.11 -1.91 -8.54
CA VAL A 130 -4.21 -2.79 -8.14
C VAL A 130 -5.53 -2.02 -8.02
N THR A 131 -5.52 -0.84 -7.40
CA THR A 131 -6.72 0.02 -7.30
C THR A 131 -7.22 0.44 -8.68
N GLY A 132 -6.31 0.76 -9.60
CA GLY A 132 -6.61 0.95 -11.01
C GLY A 132 -7.31 -0.25 -11.65
N ALA A 133 -6.75 -1.44 -11.44
CA ALA A 133 -7.27 -2.69 -11.98
C ALA A 133 -8.61 -3.12 -11.37
N VAL A 134 -9.03 -2.60 -10.22
CA VAL A 134 -10.38 -2.83 -9.67
C VAL A 134 -11.37 -1.72 -10.02
N GLY A 135 -10.97 -0.74 -10.82
CA GLY A 135 -11.84 0.26 -11.43
C GLY A 135 -11.92 1.59 -10.67
N VAL A 136 -10.96 1.90 -9.80
CA VAL A 136 -10.87 3.20 -9.11
C VAL A 136 -9.53 3.87 -9.40
N ASN A 137 -9.45 5.18 -9.18
CA ASN A 137 -8.25 5.96 -9.48
C ASN A 137 -7.77 6.72 -8.24
N TYR A 138 -7.24 5.98 -7.27
CA TYR A 138 -6.56 6.52 -6.11
C TYR A 138 -5.04 6.54 -6.31
N SER A 139 -4.34 7.38 -5.54
CA SER A 139 -2.88 7.47 -5.56
C SER A 139 -2.30 7.57 -4.15
N GLY A 140 -1.03 7.22 -3.98
CA GLY A 140 -0.33 7.35 -2.69
C GLY A 140 -1.04 6.65 -1.53
N GLU A 141 -1.22 7.37 -0.42
CA GLU A 141 -1.88 6.87 0.79
C GLU A 141 -3.36 6.50 0.56
N ASP A 142 -4.04 7.17 -0.36
CA ASP A 142 -5.46 6.91 -0.64
C ASP A 142 -5.65 5.56 -1.34
N ALA A 143 -4.72 5.17 -2.24
CA ALA A 143 -4.74 3.84 -2.83
C ALA A 143 -4.53 2.75 -1.78
N ILE A 144 -3.60 2.98 -0.85
CA ILE A 144 -3.35 2.07 0.27
C ILE A 144 -4.59 1.97 1.18
N ARG A 145 -5.19 3.10 1.55
CA ARG A 145 -6.39 3.13 2.41
C ARG A 145 -7.55 2.39 1.74
N TYR A 146 -7.77 2.61 0.45
CA TYR A 146 -8.77 1.86 -0.31
C TYR A 146 -8.54 0.35 -0.22
N MET A 147 -7.31 -0.12 -0.49
CA MET A 147 -7.01 -1.54 -0.40
C MET A 147 -7.28 -2.14 0.99
N LEU A 148 -6.92 -1.42 2.05
CA LEU A 148 -7.12 -1.86 3.43
C LEU A 148 -8.62 -1.90 3.81
N THR A 149 -9.38 -0.85 3.46
CA THR A 149 -10.82 -0.75 3.77
C THR A 149 -11.66 -1.76 3.00
N GLN A 150 -11.28 -2.09 1.77
CA GLN A 150 -11.93 -3.13 0.97
C GLN A 150 -11.47 -4.55 1.35
N GLY A 151 -10.56 -4.69 2.33
CA GLY A 151 -10.00 -5.97 2.75
C GLY A 151 -9.12 -6.66 1.69
N LEU A 152 -8.67 -5.91 0.68
CA LEU A 152 -7.78 -6.37 -0.40
C LEU A 152 -6.32 -6.49 0.08
N ALA A 153 -5.99 -5.86 1.20
CA ALA A 153 -4.73 -6.02 1.91
C ALA A 153 -4.94 -5.93 3.42
N GLU A 154 -4.07 -6.57 4.19
CA GLU A 154 -4.15 -6.62 5.66
C GLU A 154 -3.05 -5.79 6.35
N GLY A 155 -1.96 -5.47 5.64
CA GLY A 155 -0.77 -4.83 6.23
C GLY A 155 0.10 -5.83 7.01
N ARG A 156 1.11 -5.32 7.74
CA ARG A 156 2.03 -6.13 8.57
C ARG A 156 1.72 -6.03 10.08
N GLY A 157 0.59 -5.43 10.47
CA GLY A 157 0.16 -5.25 11.86
C GLY A 157 -1.14 -6.01 12.17
N SER A 158 -1.52 -6.06 13.44
CA SER A 158 -2.79 -6.68 13.89
C SER A 158 -4.03 -5.88 13.47
N THR A 159 -3.86 -4.59 13.18
CA THR A 159 -4.93 -3.67 12.78
C THR A 159 -4.57 -3.04 11.43
N PRO A 160 -5.45 -3.07 10.43
CA PRO A 160 -5.23 -2.43 9.14
C PRO A 160 -4.93 -0.93 9.31
N SER A 161 -3.78 -0.48 8.82
CA SER A 161 -3.37 0.93 8.87
C SER A 161 -2.46 1.27 7.69
N VAL A 162 -2.48 2.53 7.25
CA VAL A 162 -1.62 3.02 6.16
C VAL A 162 -0.14 2.85 6.51
N SER A 163 0.23 3.14 7.77
CA SER A 163 1.59 2.92 8.27
C SER A 163 1.97 1.44 8.28
N GLY A 164 1.09 0.59 8.81
CA GLY A 164 1.28 -0.88 8.86
C GLY A 164 1.33 -1.53 7.48
N PHE A 165 0.79 -0.89 6.44
CA PHE A 165 0.94 -1.36 5.06
C PHE A 165 2.38 -1.21 4.53
N GLN A 166 3.17 -0.28 5.09
CA GLN A 166 4.57 -0.03 4.75
C GLN A 166 4.81 0.26 3.25
N GLY A 167 4.08 1.26 2.72
CA GLY A 167 4.07 1.59 1.28
C GLY A 167 5.45 1.84 0.64
N SER A 168 6.39 2.41 1.39
CA SER A 168 7.76 2.69 0.90
C SER A 168 8.65 1.45 0.78
N SER A 169 8.26 0.31 1.39
CA SER A 169 9.04 -0.92 1.30
C SER A 169 8.99 -1.50 -0.11
N LEU A 170 10.13 -1.99 -0.58
CA LEU A 170 10.21 -2.76 -1.83
C LEU A 170 9.44 -4.08 -1.68
N LEU A 171 8.83 -4.52 -2.77
CA LEU A 171 8.04 -5.75 -2.80
C LEU A 171 8.93 -6.95 -3.13
N LYS A 172 8.97 -7.95 -2.26
CA LYS A 172 9.62 -9.24 -2.55
C LYS A 172 8.79 -10.08 -3.52
N ARG A 173 9.42 -11.01 -4.23
CA ARG A 173 8.75 -11.90 -5.19
C ARG A 173 7.69 -12.78 -4.52
N SER A 174 7.99 -13.37 -3.36
CA SER A 174 7.01 -14.14 -2.58
C SER A 174 5.83 -13.27 -2.11
N GLU A 175 6.10 -12.03 -1.69
CA GLU A 175 5.06 -11.08 -1.29
C GLU A 175 4.18 -10.68 -2.46
N ALA A 176 4.73 -10.52 -3.66
CA ALA A 176 3.97 -10.22 -4.87
C ALA A 176 2.92 -11.30 -5.16
N VAL A 177 3.32 -12.57 -5.09
CA VAL A 177 2.41 -13.71 -5.32
C VAL A 177 1.35 -13.77 -4.22
N GLN A 178 1.73 -13.55 -2.96
CA GLN A 178 0.78 -13.49 -1.86
C GLN A 178 -0.23 -12.35 -2.04
N PHE A 179 0.23 -11.19 -2.51
CA PHE A 179 -0.63 -10.04 -2.76
C PHE A 179 -1.70 -10.37 -3.81
N ILE A 180 -1.29 -10.99 -4.91
CA ILE A 180 -2.19 -11.44 -5.98
C ILE A 180 -3.16 -12.50 -5.46
N LYS A 181 -2.67 -13.49 -4.70
CA LYS A 181 -3.51 -14.54 -4.11
C LYS A 181 -4.57 -13.94 -3.19
N ASN A 182 -4.21 -12.97 -2.35
CA ASN A 182 -5.15 -12.29 -1.46
C ASN A 182 -6.29 -11.63 -2.24
N LEU A 183 -6.01 -11.00 -3.38
CA LEU A 183 -7.05 -10.38 -4.21
C LEU A 183 -8.06 -11.43 -4.70
N ILE A 184 -7.57 -12.55 -5.21
CA ILE A 184 -8.41 -13.66 -5.69
C ILE A 184 -9.21 -14.28 -4.53
N ASP A 185 -8.58 -14.53 -3.39
CA ASP A 185 -9.24 -15.07 -2.19
C ASP A 185 -10.32 -14.12 -1.67
N LYS A 186 -10.17 -12.80 -1.87
CA LYS A 186 -11.16 -11.77 -1.51
C LYS A 186 -12.20 -11.52 -2.62
N GLY A 187 -12.20 -12.34 -3.66
CA GLY A 187 -13.25 -12.35 -4.69
C GLY A 187 -13.01 -11.39 -5.85
N VAL A 188 -11.79 -10.87 -6.02
CA VAL A 188 -11.43 -10.20 -7.28
C VAL A 188 -11.31 -11.28 -8.36
N THR A 189 -12.25 -11.28 -9.30
CA THR A 189 -12.34 -12.28 -10.38
C THR A 189 -11.96 -11.76 -11.75
N ASP A 190 -11.98 -10.44 -11.92
CA ASP A 190 -11.81 -9.73 -13.17
C ASP A 190 -11.18 -8.36 -12.90
N VAL A 191 -10.40 -7.90 -13.88
CA VAL A 191 -9.79 -6.58 -13.86
C VAL A 191 -10.57 -5.61 -14.74
N LYS A 192 -10.53 -4.32 -14.40
CA LYS A 192 -11.34 -3.26 -14.98
C LYS A 192 -10.47 -2.12 -15.51
N ASP A 193 -11.08 -1.27 -16.34
CA ASP A 193 -10.47 -0.01 -16.74
C ASP A 193 -10.33 0.93 -15.54
N ARG A 194 -9.16 1.56 -15.42
CA ARG A 194 -8.95 2.64 -14.45
C ARG A 194 -9.56 3.93 -14.98
N PRO A 195 -10.48 4.59 -14.23
CA PRO A 195 -11.01 5.89 -14.63
C PRO A 195 -9.91 6.93 -14.87
N THR A 196 -10.09 7.82 -15.85
CA THR A 196 -9.14 8.91 -16.12
C THR A 196 -9.19 10.00 -15.06
N THR A 197 -10.39 10.27 -14.52
CA THR A 197 -10.62 11.18 -13.41
C THR A 197 -10.16 10.51 -12.10
N PRO A 198 -9.37 11.20 -11.25
CA PRO A 198 -9.08 10.72 -9.90
C PRO A 198 -10.36 10.50 -9.08
N SER A 199 -10.38 9.43 -8.29
CA SER A 199 -11.47 9.13 -7.35
C SER A 199 -11.42 10.09 -6.16
N ASP A 200 -12.57 10.44 -5.59
CA ASP A 200 -12.63 11.33 -4.44
C ASP A 200 -12.16 10.57 -3.17
N PRO A 201 -11.11 11.04 -2.47
CA PRO A 201 -10.65 10.40 -1.24
C PRO A 201 -11.70 10.35 -0.12
N SER A 202 -12.74 11.20 -0.17
CA SER A 202 -13.83 11.17 0.79
C SER A 202 -14.77 9.96 0.64
N ASP A 203 -14.73 9.28 -0.50
CA ASP A 203 -15.47 8.03 -0.74
C ASP A 203 -14.84 6.82 -0.03
N ILE A 204 -13.61 6.95 0.47
CA ILE A 204 -12.90 5.87 1.15
C ILE A 204 -13.40 5.78 2.59
N PRO A 205 -13.89 4.60 3.05
CA PRO A 205 -14.26 4.42 4.45
C PRO A 205 -13.12 4.73 5.41
N ALA A 206 -13.45 5.11 6.64
CA ALA A 206 -12.47 5.23 7.71
C ALA A 206 -11.84 3.85 8.02
N LEU A 207 -10.52 3.81 8.23
CA LEU A 207 -9.87 2.65 8.84
C LEU A 207 -10.10 2.62 10.36
N PRO A 208 -9.93 1.46 11.02
CA PRO A 208 -9.89 1.41 12.47
C PRO A 208 -8.82 2.38 13.02
N GLY A 209 -9.24 3.32 13.87
CA GLY A 209 -8.37 4.39 14.38
C GLY A 209 -8.41 5.71 13.59
N ASP A 210 -9.06 5.75 12.42
CA ASP A 210 -9.37 7.00 11.69
C ASP A 210 -10.57 7.74 12.31
N GLU A 211 -11.24 7.15 13.32
CA GLU A 211 -12.34 7.79 14.03
C GLU A 211 -11.91 9.16 14.55
N THR A 212 -12.56 10.22 14.06
CA THR A 212 -12.58 11.51 14.75
C THR A 212 -13.15 11.24 16.13
N PRO A 213 -12.38 11.38 17.23
CA PRO A 213 -12.95 11.17 18.54
C PRO A 213 -14.08 12.18 18.67
N ALA A 214 -15.29 11.70 18.97
CA ALA A 214 -16.43 12.55 19.28
C ALA A 214 -16.12 13.33 20.56
N SER A 215 -15.33 14.40 20.49
CA SER A 215 -14.94 15.22 21.66
C SER A 215 -14.47 14.42 22.89
N GLY A 216 -13.96 13.20 22.70
CA GLY A 216 -13.83 12.20 23.77
C GLY A 216 -12.55 11.37 23.67
N GLU A 217 -11.67 11.60 24.65
CA GLU A 217 -10.67 10.68 25.22
C GLU A 217 -9.98 9.67 24.28
N VAL A 218 -8.97 10.14 23.55
CA VAL A 218 -7.91 9.29 22.99
C VAL A 218 -6.86 9.06 24.09
N ILE A 219 -6.27 7.88 24.19
CA ILE A 219 -5.16 7.58 25.10
C ILE A 219 -3.94 7.20 24.27
N LEU A 220 -2.86 8.00 24.32
CA LEU A 220 -1.61 7.74 23.57
C LEU A 220 -0.47 7.35 24.53
N LYS A 221 0.45 6.51 24.06
CA LYS A 221 1.64 6.01 24.78
C LYS A 221 2.97 6.44 24.10
N GLU A 222 4.09 6.37 24.83
CA GLU A 222 5.44 6.97 24.58
C GLU A 222 6.26 6.58 23.32
N LEU A 223 6.33 7.39 22.23
CA LEU A 223 7.15 7.15 21.00
C LEU A 223 8.69 7.17 21.18
N LYS A 224 9.38 6.09 20.78
CA LYS A 224 10.85 6.01 20.70
C LYS A 224 11.38 6.28 19.28
N LYS A 225 12.53 6.95 19.19
CA LYS A 225 13.15 7.37 17.91
C LYS A 225 13.43 6.22 16.92
N ALA A 226 13.68 5.01 17.41
CA ALA A 226 13.93 3.83 16.57
C ALA A 226 12.67 3.35 15.82
N ASP A 227 11.49 3.74 16.29
CA ASP A 227 10.19 3.24 15.81
C ASP A 227 9.48 4.26 14.90
N ALA A 228 10.07 5.44 14.69
CA ALA A 228 9.54 6.48 13.82
C ALA A 228 9.80 6.17 12.33
N SER A 229 8.83 6.45 11.46
CA SER A 229 9.04 6.34 10.00
C SER A 229 10.20 7.26 9.55
N PRO A 230 10.93 6.93 8.47
CA PRO A 230 12.08 7.74 8.02
C PRO A 230 11.74 9.22 7.80
N ASP A 231 10.52 9.51 7.33
CA ASP A 231 10.08 10.89 7.06
C ASP A 231 9.72 11.64 8.35
N VAL A 232 9.12 10.95 9.33
CA VAL A 232 8.88 11.51 10.67
C VAL A 232 10.21 11.74 11.37
N ALA A 233 11.14 10.78 11.33
CA ALA A 233 12.46 10.89 11.92
C ALA A 233 13.29 12.06 11.36
N ARG A 234 13.14 12.37 10.06
CA ARG A 234 13.78 13.52 9.40
C ARG A 234 13.18 14.87 9.78
N ALA A 235 11.89 14.90 10.15
CA ALA A 235 11.18 16.12 10.51
C ALA A 235 11.27 16.47 12.01
N ILE A 236 11.83 15.57 12.84
CA ILE A 236 12.07 15.84 14.26
C ILE A 236 13.04 17.03 14.39
N GLY A 237 12.53 18.14 14.92
CA GLY A 237 13.33 19.35 15.12
C GLY A 237 13.59 20.19 13.87
N TYR A 238 12.92 19.88 12.76
CA TYR A 238 13.08 20.62 11.51
C TYR A 238 11.93 21.62 11.31
N MET A 239 12.24 22.91 11.25
CA MET A 239 11.30 23.93 10.76
C MET A 239 11.26 23.91 9.22
N PRO A 240 10.09 24.17 8.60
CA PRO A 240 9.99 24.27 7.15
C PRO A 240 10.96 25.30 6.57
N GLN A 241 11.58 24.98 5.44
CA GLN A 241 12.46 25.92 4.71
C GLN A 241 11.66 27.03 4.00
N ASP A 242 10.38 26.79 3.73
CA ASP A 242 9.50 27.77 3.11
C ASP A 242 8.80 28.63 4.18
N LYS A 243 8.95 29.95 4.06
CA LYS A 243 8.44 30.95 5.02
C LYS A 243 6.93 30.85 5.27
N ALA A 244 6.18 30.38 4.27
CA ALA A 244 4.73 30.20 4.38
C ALA A 244 4.39 29.07 5.36
N SER A 245 4.93 27.87 5.15
CA SER A 245 4.73 26.74 6.07
C SER A 245 5.34 27.02 7.43
N GLU A 246 6.49 27.71 7.52
CA GLU A 246 7.14 28.07 8.78
C GLU A 246 6.21 28.90 9.67
N LYS A 247 5.50 29.88 9.09
CA LYS A 247 4.50 30.70 9.81
C LYS A 247 3.41 29.83 10.43
N TYR A 248 2.81 28.95 9.64
CA TYR A 248 1.70 28.10 10.10
C TYR A 248 2.17 27.03 11.10
N VAL A 249 3.38 26.49 10.92
CA VAL A 249 4.02 25.60 11.90
C VAL A 249 4.24 26.30 13.24
N LYS A 250 4.77 27.52 13.23
CA LYS A 250 4.97 28.30 14.47
C LYS A 250 3.65 28.60 15.18
N GLU A 251 2.65 29.07 14.43
CA GLU A 251 1.33 29.39 14.98
C GLU A 251 0.62 28.14 15.50
N PHE A 252 0.70 27.02 14.78
CA PHE A 252 0.18 25.72 15.20
C PHE A 252 0.79 25.26 16.52
N LEU A 253 2.13 25.30 16.65
CA LEU A 253 2.82 24.88 17.88
C LEU A 253 2.45 25.77 19.08
N ASN A 254 2.31 27.09 18.87
CA ASN A 254 1.88 28.02 19.92
C ASN A 254 0.45 27.77 20.40
N ASN A 255 -0.37 27.13 19.56
CA ASN A 255 -1.76 26.82 19.86
C ASN A 255 -1.95 25.42 20.47
N VAL A 256 -0.87 24.70 20.78
CA VAL A 256 -0.92 23.44 21.51
C VAL A 256 -0.89 23.72 23.01
N ASN A 257 -1.96 23.37 23.72
CA ASN A 257 -2.12 23.60 25.15
C ASN A 257 -2.20 22.26 25.90
N PHE A 258 -1.51 22.19 27.04
CA PHE A 258 -1.38 20.99 27.87
C PHE A 258 -2.01 21.24 29.23
N LYS A 259 -3.04 20.46 29.58
CA LYS A 259 -3.68 20.57 30.89
C LYS A 259 -4.17 19.22 31.38
N GLY A 260 -3.57 18.71 32.47
CA GLY A 260 -4.07 17.53 33.20
C GLY A 260 -4.15 16.25 32.35
N GLY A 261 -3.10 15.94 31.57
CA GLY A 261 -3.10 14.79 30.67
C GLY A 261 -4.00 14.96 29.44
N SER A 262 -4.46 16.19 29.16
CA SER A 262 -5.19 16.53 27.93
C SER A 262 -4.39 17.54 27.10
N VAL A 263 -4.43 17.35 25.79
CA VAL A 263 -3.80 18.19 24.77
C VAL A 263 -4.88 18.81 23.92
N THR A 264 -4.94 20.13 23.91
CA THR A 264 -5.83 20.87 23.03
C THR A 264 -5.01 21.52 21.93
N VAL A 265 -5.43 21.34 20.68
CA VAL A 265 -4.77 21.90 19.51
C VAL A 265 -5.75 22.80 18.78
N VAL A 266 -5.42 24.07 18.62
CA VAL A 266 -6.23 25.01 17.83
C VAL A 266 -5.55 25.28 16.49
N VAL A 267 -6.21 24.92 15.39
CA VAL A 267 -5.69 25.12 14.04
C VAL A 267 -5.73 26.61 13.70
N PRO A 268 -4.63 27.19 13.16
CA PRO A 268 -4.63 28.56 12.66
C PRO A 268 -5.79 28.83 11.70
N LYS A 269 -6.58 29.88 11.94
CA LYS A 269 -7.79 30.20 11.13
C LYS A 269 -7.51 30.37 9.63
N ASN A 270 -6.30 30.80 9.30
CA ASN A 270 -5.89 31.10 7.93
C ASN A 270 -5.03 29.98 7.31
N ILE A 271 -5.05 28.76 7.86
CA ILE A 271 -4.26 27.67 7.30
C ILE A 271 -4.79 27.32 5.89
N PRO A 272 -3.91 27.17 4.88
CA PRO A 272 -4.32 26.73 3.55
C PRO A 272 -4.89 25.31 3.55
N SER A 273 -5.69 24.97 2.53
CA SER A 273 -6.10 23.59 2.30
C SER A 273 -4.88 22.69 2.00
N GLY A 274 -4.97 21.41 2.36
CA GLY A 274 -3.91 20.42 2.12
C GLY A 274 -2.94 20.22 3.29
N TYR A 275 -3.13 20.92 4.41
CA TYR A 275 -2.44 20.64 5.67
C TYR A 275 -3.12 19.49 6.42
N LYS A 276 -2.30 18.64 7.03
CA LYS A 276 -2.74 17.50 7.84
C LYS A 276 -1.99 17.51 9.17
N VAL A 277 -2.68 17.26 10.27
CA VAL A 277 -2.07 17.07 11.58
C VAL A 277 -2.11 15.59 11.90
N SER A 278 -1.01 15.04 12.38
CA SER A 278 -0.94 13.66 12.85
C SER A 278 -0.47 13.62 14.29
N LEU A 279 -1.19 12.87 15.11
CA LEU A 279 -0.74 12.42 16.42
C LEU A 279 -0.38 10.94 16.32
N SER A 280 0.67 10.52 17.02
CA SER A 280 1.07 9.11 17.05
C SER A 280 1.56 8.70 18.42
N GLY A 281 1.04 7.57 18.92
CA GLY A 281 1.53 6.83 20.09
C GLY A 281 2.37 5.60 19.69
N VAL A 282 3.04 4.94 20.65
CA VAL A 282 3.96 3.81 20.37
C VAL A 282 3.36 2.52 19.91
N ASP A 283 2.13 2.24 20.28
CA ASP A 283 1.46 1.02 19.87
C ASP A 283 1.12 1.02 18.37
N GLY A 284 1.55 2.06 17.64
CA GLY A 284 1.25 2.27 16.23
C GLY A 284 -0.07 3.02 16.03
N THR A 285 -0.76 3.40 17.10
CA THR A 285 -1.97 4.24 17.01
C THR A 285 -1.58 5.61 16.50
N ALA A 286 -1.96 5.90 15.27
CA ALA A 286 -1.76 7.19 14.65
C ALA A 286 -3.13 7.78 14.31
N TYR A 287 -3.42 8.95 14.86
CA TYR A 287 -4.55 9.76 14.46
C TYR A 287 -4.06 10.77 13.43
N SER A 288 -4.67 10.82 12.25
CA SER A 288 -4.30 11.79 11.22
C SER A 288 -5.53 12.48 10.69
N HIS A 289 -5.53 13.81 10.73
CA HIS A 289 -6.70 14.63 10.42
C HIS A 289 -6.35 15.75 9.46
N LYS A 290 -7.11 15.86 8.37
CA LYS A 290 -7.02 17.01 7.47
C LYS A 290 -7.65 18.20 8.19
N VAL A 291 -6.86 19.23 8.44
CA VAL A 291 -7.30 20.33 9.30
C VAL A 291 -8.01 21.42 8.50
N THR A 292 -9.07 21.97 9.09
CA THR A 292 -9.71 23.20 8.63
C THR A 292 -9.32 24.37 9.54
N GLY A 293 -9.19 25.57 9.00
CA GLY A 293 -8.82 26.74 9.79
C GLY A 293 -9.79 27.02 10.94
N GLY A 294 -9.27 27.17 12.15
CA GLY A 294 -10.05 27.45 13.36
C GLY A 294 -10.62 26.21 14.06
N GLU A 295 -10.38 25.03 13.50
CA GLU A 295 -10.76 23.76 14.12
C GLU A 295 -10.01 23.56 15.44
N THR A 296 -10.68 22.97 16.43
CA THR A 296 -10.09 22.68 17.73
C THR A 296 -10.22 21.20 18.03
N PHE A 297 -9.11 20.59 18.39
CA PHE A 297 -9.07 19.19 18.82
C PHE A 297 -8.68 19.11 20.28
N THR A 298 -9.23 18.14 21.00
CA THR A 298 -8.76 17.79 22.33
C THR A 298 -8.55 16.28 22.42
N PHE A 299 -7.40 15.90 22.94
CA PHE A 299 -6.96 14.52 23.09
C PHE A 299 -6.59 14.30 24.55
N LYS A 300 -6.78 13.09 25.07
CA LYS A 300 -6.08 12.70 26.30
C LYS A 300 -4.78 12.00 25.94
N VAL A 301 -3.86 11.98 26.89
CA VAL A 301 -2.54 11.40 26.69
C VAL A 301 -2.11 10.80 28.01
N ASP A 302 -1.88 9.49 28.00
CA ASP A 302 -1.46 8.77 29.21
C ASP A 302 0.06 8.84 29.40
N ASP A 303 0.80 8.99 28.30
CA ASP A 303 2.26 9.08 28.32
C ASP A 303 2.80 10.07 27.25
N ALA A 304 4.06 9.95 26.83
CA ALA A 304 4.57 10.77 25.75
C ALA A 304 3.91 10.45 24.39
N PHE A 305 3.86 11.42 23.49
CA PHE A 305 3.27 11.28 22.17
C PHE A 305 3.98 12.18 21.18
N SER A 306 3.82 11.92 19.88
CA SER A 306 4.34 12.82 18.84
C SER A 306 3.21 13.55 18.13
N ILE A 307 3.40 14.84 17.92
CA ILE A 307 2.55 15.70 17.10
C ILE A 307 3.33 16.14 15.87
N SER A 308 2.74 15.95 14.70
CA SER A 308 3.38 16.24 13.42
C SER A 308 2.43 17.00 12.51
N MET A 309 2.96 17.95 11.76
CA MET A 309 2.20 18.65 10.72
C MET A 309 2.78 18.33 9.34
N PHE A 310 1.89 18.08 8.40
CA PHE A 310 2.19 17.68 7.03
C PHE A 310 1.57 18.66 6.03
N VAL A 311 2.20 18.77 4.87
CA VAL A 311 1.61 19.33 3.65
C VAL A 311 1.71 18.26 2.57
N GLY A 312 0.57 17.75 2.11
CA GLY A 312 0.54 16.52 1.32
C GLY A 312 1.10 15.34 2.10
N THR A 313 2.07 14.62 1.52
CA THR A 313 2.77 13.49 2.17
C THR A 313 4.03 13.92 2.93
N THR A 314 4.45 15.18 2.82
CA THR A 314 5.72 15.65 3.39
C THR A 314 5.51 16.18 4.80
N ALA A 315 6.18 15.57 5.78
CA ALA A 315 6.25 16.10 7.14
C ALA A 315 6.98 17.45 7.14
N LYS A 316 6.31 18.49 7.63
CA LYS A 316 6.84 19.85 7.73
C LYS A 316 7.41 20.15 9.10
N GLN A 317 6.91 19.47 10.14
CA GLN A 317 7.42 19.54 11.50
C GLN A 317 6.97 18.29 12.27
N SER A 318 7.82 17.77 13.15
CA SER A 318 7.45 16.79 14.17
C SER A 318 8.06 17.17 15.52
N THR A 319 7.28 17.01 16.58
CA THR A 319 7.69 17.24 17.98
C THR A 319 7.14 16.13 18.87
N THR A 320 7.98 15.60 19.74
CA THR A 320 7.63 14.60 20.75
C THR A 320 7.53 15.26 22.12
N ILE A 321 6.43 15.01 22.81
CA ILE A 321 6.04 15.71 24.03
C ILE A 321 5.64 14.68 25.09
N SER A 322 6.04 14.90 26.34
CA SER A 322 5.65 14.06 27.47
C SER A 322 4.19 14.26 27.87
N SER A 323 3.62 13.34 28.65
CA SER A 323 2.29 13.52 29.25
C SER A 323 2.16 14.72 30.18
N LYS A 324 3.29 15.34 30.55
CA LYS A 324 3.37 16.57 31.35
C LYS A 324 3.51 17.84 30.52
N GLY A 325 3.51 17.73 29.18
CA GLY A 325 3.65 18.85 28.26
C GLY A 325 5.10 19.29 28.03
N GLU A 326 6.08 18.50 28.46
CA GLU A 326 7.50 18.82 28.25
C GLU A 326 7.95 18.31 26.88
N VAL A 327 8.58 19.17 26.08
CA VAL A 327 9.17 18.75 24.80
C VAL A 327 10.36 17.83 25.08
N ILE A 328 10.20 16.55 24.74
CA ILE A 328 11.24 15.53 24.92
C ILE A 328 12.21 15.57 23.72
N TRP A 329 11.67 15.69 22.50
CA TRP A 329 12.45 15.76 21.25
C TRP A 329 11.77 16.68 20.23
N GLY A 330 12.54 17.54 19.57
CA GLY A 330 12.01 18.51 18.59
C GLY A 330 12.65 19.88 18.74
N ALA A 331 12.18 20.86 17.96
CA ALA A 331 12.67 22.23 18.04
C ALA A 331 12.25 22.78 19.42
N LYS A 332 13.23 23.04 20.29
CA LYS A 332 12.95 23.72 21.56
C LYS A 332 12.49 25.13 21.25
N HIS A 333 11.41 25.55 21.88
CA HIS A 333 11.05 26.95 21.95
C HIS A 333 12.14 27.68 22.74
N SER A 334 12.83 28.60 22.07
CA SER A 334 13.46 29.75 22.70
C SER A 334 12.49 30.93 22.62
#